data_AF-Q7U9W9-F1
#
_entry.id   AF-Q7U9W9-F1
#
_cell.length_a   1.000
_cell.length_b   1.000
_cell.length_c   1.000
_cell.angle_alpha   90.00
_cell.angle_beta   90.00
_cell.angle_gamma   90.00
#
_symmetry.space_group_name_H-M   'P 1'
#
loop_
_entity.id
_entity.type
_entity.pdbx_description
1 polymer ?
#
loop_
_entity_poly.entity_id
_entity_poly.type
_entity_poly.pdbx_seq_one_letter_code
_entity_poly.pdbx_strand_id
1 'polypeptide(L)'
;MARVSASQRERAAEGRVWPVVAALVISALLGTLIGWLFLSRGSGSGDSPATDSKRAERELVSPQPPSQTKNSEPRQQLLNRLRALQVNRTWFLRLVDSSWLSRFPERGGRLPSASIDDGPLRQVWDDLSEEWLARVEQLPPAIRARLGQLDNQDWDKQKQILIQQDVHPRVIQALVTAAARTVLPGDVSAGPVEEPYRQLWIAAAIETLKGISIDTIAARSVEVTTRSLRVSSGGARLIAVTVPVGSSLVLGINGTPLMEMTVFGSDGQVLAARGPLRVVSLPPEAGSPVQVLVVNDGVASGVLTLSCRADAPPQPQMVQQPDVDAPEMNEAEESDFDPME
;
A
#
# COMPACT_ATOMS: atom_id res chain seq x y z
N MET A 1 24.21 -50.27 11.20
CA MET A 1 25.07 -49.25 10.57
C MET A 1 24.56 -48.97 9.17
N ALA A 2 24.15 -47.73 8.90
CA ALA A 2 24.19 -47.01 7.61
C ALA A 2 23.20 -45.83 7.70
N ARG A 3 23.67 -44.69 8.22
CA ARG A 3 22.92 -43.42 8.17
C ARG A 3 22.99 -42.91 6.73
N VAL A 4 21.87 -42.91 6.04
CA VAL A 4 21.73 -42.21 4.75
C VAL A 4 21.48 -40.73 5.08
N SER A 5 22.36 -39.87 4.58
CA SER A 5 22.40 -38.42 4.86
C SER A 5 21.23 -37.66 4.23
N ALA A 6 20.77 -36.62 4.91
CA ALA A 6 19.63 -35.76 4.55
C ALA A 6 19.76 -35.04 3.18
N SER A 7 20.97 -34.98 2.61
CA SER A 7 21.26 -34.30 1.33
C SER A 7 20.74 -35.01 0.07
N GLN A 8 20.14 -36.20 0.19
CA GLN A 8 19.55 -36.92 -0.95
C GLN A 8 18.03 -36.74 -1.09
N ARG A 9 17.35 -36.14 -0.09
CA ARG A 9 15.90 -35.85 -0.16
C ARG A 9 15.56 -34.50 -0.78
N GLU A 10 16.53 -33.60 -0.89
CA GLU A 10 16.30 -32.24 -1.45
C GLU A 10 16.41 -32.17 -2.97
N ARG A 11 16.85 -33.23 -3.67
CA ARG A 11 16.98 -33.21 -5.15
C ARG A 11 15.82 -33.84 -5.91
N ALA A 12 14.72 -34.19 -5.24
CA ALA A 12 13.54 -34.80 -5.89
C ALA A 12 12.30 -33.89 -5.94
N ALA A 13 12.40 -32.63 -5.49
CA ALA A 13 11.26 -31.70 -5.42
C ALA A 13 11.28 -30.59 -6.48
N GLU A 14 12.35 -30.44 -7.26
CA GLU A 14 12.48 -29.40 -8.28
C GLU A 14 12.46 -30.00 -9.67
N GLY A 15 11.27 -30.25 -10.20
CA GLY A 15 11.18 -30.74 -11.58
C GLY A 15 9.82 -31.23 -12.04
N ARG A 16 8.69 -30.60 -11.66
CA ARG A 16 7.41 -30.96 -12.30
C ARG A 16 6.23 -29.98 -12.13
N VAL A 17 6.45 -28.67 -12.18
CA VAL A 17 5.33 -27.70 -12.16
C VAL A 17 4.89 -27.22 -13.55
N TRP A 18 5.70 -27.46 -14.58
CA TRP A 18 5.41 -27.02 -15.94
C TRP A 18 4.14 -27.62 -16.59
N PRO A 19 3.75 -28.89 -16.35
CA PRO A 19 2.53 -29.42 -16.98
C PRO A 19 1.24 -28.92 -16.32
N VAL A 20 1.27 -28.44 -15.07
CA VAL A 20 0.08 -27.93 -14.36
C VAL A 20 -0.24 -26.49 -14.77
N VAL A 21 0.78 -25.67 -15.03
CA VAL A 21 0.60 -24.31 -15.56
C VAL A 21 0.09 -24.34 -17.01
N ALA A 22 0.58 -25.28 -17.83
CA ALA A 22 0.08 -25.47 -19.20
C ALA A 22 -1.40 -25.91 -19.24
N ALA A 23 -1.85 -26.74 -18.29
CA ALA A 23 -3.24 -27.19 -18.21
C ALA A 23 -4.22 -26.11 -17.69
N LEU A 24 -3.77 -25.22 -16.78
CA LEU A 24 -4.60 -24.13 -16.25
C LEU A 24 -4.82 -22.99 -17.24
N VAL A 25 -3.85 -22.71 -18.12
CA VAL A 25 -3.99 -21.70 -19.19
C VAL A 25 -5.01 -22.14 -20.26
N ILE A 26 -5.18 -23.45 -20.50
CA ILE A 26 -6.14 -23.96 -21.49
C ILE A 26 -7.57 -24.00 -20.92
N SER A 27 -7.76 -24.17 -19.60
CA SER A 27 -9.10 -24.22 -19.00
C SER A 27 -9.73 -22.85 -18.71
N ALA A 28 -8.96 -21.75 -18.72
CA ALA A 28 -9.50 -20.40 -18.56
C ALA A 28 -10.06 -19.78 -19.86
N LEU A 29 -9.85 -20.42 -21.02
CA LEU A 29 -10.32 -19.92 -22.33
C LEU A 29 -11.70 -20.45 -22.76
N LEU A 30 -12.36 -21.30 -21.97
CA LEU A 30 -13.69 -21.85 -22.30
C LEU A 30 -14.86 -21.26 -21.50
N GLY A 31 -14.62 -20.29 -20.61
CA GLY A 31 -15.67 -19.72 -19.74
C GLY A 31 -16.36 -18.45 -20.27
N THR A 32 -15.79 -17.72 -21.23
CA THR A 32 -16.20 -16.34 -21.54
C THR A 32 -16.56 -16.12 -23.02
N LEU A 33 -17.10 -17.14 -23.69
CA LEU A 33 -17.51 -17.05 -25.11
C LEU A 33 -19.01 -17.28 -25.36
N ILE A 34 -19.82 -17.57 -24.33
CA ILE A 34 -21.26 -17.86 -24.51
C ILE A 34 -22.16 -16.64 -24.26
N GLY A 35 -21.66 -15.59 -23.59
CA GLY A 35 -22.46 -14.42 -23.21
C GLY A 35 -22.69 -13.38 -24.32
N TRP A 36 -21.91 -13.39 -25.40
CA TRP A 36 -21.91 -12.29 -26.39
C TRP A 36 -22.78 -12.55 -27.64
N LEU A 37 -23.31 -13.76 -27.82
CA LEU A 37 -24.05 -14.15 -29.03
C LEU A 37 -25.58 -14.12 -28.88
N PHE A 38 -26.12 -13.81 -27.69
CA PHE A 38 -27.57 -13.72 -27.46
C PHE A 38 -28.11 -12.30 -27.27
N LEU A 39 -27.26 -11.26 -27.19
CA LEU A 39 -27.72 -9.86 -27.06
C LEU A 39 -27.81 -9.08 -28.39
N SER A 40 -27.53 -9.68 -29.55
CA SER A 40 -27.61 -9.01 -30.86
C SER A 40 -28.89 -9.28 -31.65
N ARG A 41 -29.91 -9.91 -31.07
CA ARG A 41 -31.22 -10.09 -31.71
C ARG A 41 -32.36 -9.61 -30.81
N GLY A 42 -32.78 -8.36 -31.00
CA GLY A 42 -34.03 -7.88 -30.43
C GLY A 42 -34.25 -6.37 -30.43
N SER A 43 -34.31 -5.72 -31.59
CA SER A 43 -35.19 -4.55 -31.78
C SER A 43 -35.40 -4.27 -33.27
N GLY A 44 -36.30 -5.06 -33.86
CA GLY A 44 -36.93 -4.71 -35.13
C GLY A 44 -38.29 -4.06 -34.87
N SER A 45 -38.57 -3.05 -35.69
CA SER A 45 -39.87 -2.72 -36.30
C SER A 45 -40.71 -1.56 -35.75
N GLY A 46 -41.04 -0.66 -36.69
CA GLY A 46 -42.25 0.16 -36.79
C GLY A 46 -41.98 1.67 -36.67
N ASP A 47 -42.39 2.56 -37.57
CA ASP A 47 -43.16 2.46 -38.83
C ASP A 47 -43.12 3.85 -39.55
N SER A 48 -42.84 3.85 -40.86
CA SER A 48 -43.33 4.70 -42.00
C SER A 48 -43.48 6.26 -41.95
N PRO A 49 -43.68 6.98 -43.09
CA PRO A 49 -43.59 6.59 -44.52
C PRO A 49 -42.76 7.53 -45.44
N ALA A 50 -42.73 7.14 -46.72
CA ALA A 50 -42.04 7.67 -47.89
C ALA A 50 -42.34 9.13 -48.31
N THR A 51 -41.34 9.73 -48.99
CA THR A 51 -41.56 10.51 -50.22
C THR A 51 -40.43 10.27 -51.22
N ASP A 52 -40.84 9.91 -52.43
CA ASP A 52 -40.08 9.86 -53.68
C ASP A 52 -39.26 11.13 -53.95
N SER A 53 -37.99 10.98 -54.36
CA SER A 53 -37.39 11.83 -55.41
C SER A 53 -36.14 11.17 -56.01
N LYS A 54 -36.41 10.45 -57.09
CA LYS A 54 -35.58 10.17 -58.26
C LYS A 54 -34.50 11.24 -58.57
N ARG A 55 -33.21 10.90 -58.41
CA ARG A 55 -32.15 11.28 -59.38
C ARG A 55 -30.89 10.45 -59.17
N ALA A 56 -30.69 9.48 -60.06
CA ALA A 56 -29.39 8.86 -60.26
C ALA A 56 -28.53 9.83 -61.07
N GLU A 57 -27.52 10.43 -60.45
CA GLU A 57 -26.40 11.02 -61.15
C GLU A 57 -25.12 10.43 -60.54
N ARG A 58 -24.41 9.67 -61.38
CA ARG A 58 -23.09 9.10 -61.09
C ARG A 58 -22.13 10.25 -60.82
N GLU A 59 -21.76 10.46 -59.56
CA GLU A 59 -20.60 11.25 -59.21
C GLU A 59 -19.50 10.32 -58.71
N LEU A 60 -18.33 10.44 -59.33
CA LEU A 60 -17.19 9.56 -59.18
C LEU A 60 -16.72 9.50 -57.72
N VAL A 61 -16.84 8.31 -57.12
CA VAL A 61 -16.15 7.97 -55.87
C VAL A 61 -14.65 7.97 -56.15
N SER A 62 -13.98 9.06 -55.77
CA SER A 62 -12.55 9.01 -55.48
C SER A 62 -12.31 7.96 -54.39
N PRO A 63 -11.35 7.03 -54.55
CA PRO A 63 -11.06 6.06 -53.50
C PRO A 63 -10.46 6.78 -52.29
N GLN A 64 -11.32 7.06 -51.31
CA GLN A 64 -10.91 7.38 -49.94
C GLN A 64 -10.12 6.18 -49.41
N PRO A 65 -8.87 6.34 -48.93
CA PRO A 65 -8.09 5.21 -48.42
C PRO A 65 -8.78 4.61 -47.18
N PRO A 66 -9.16 3.32 -47.19
CA PRO A 66 -9.82 2.69 -46.06
C PRO A 66 -8.76 2.16 -45.09
N SER A 67 -8.37 2.91 -44.06
CA SER A 67 -7.77 2.32 -42.83
C SER A 67 -7.44 3.26 -41.66
N GLN A 68 -7.61 4.58 -41.75
CA GLN A 68 -7.15 5.47 -40.65
C GLN A 68 -8.21 5.88 -39.61
N THR A 69 -9.49 5.56 -39.80
CA THR A 69 -10.59 6.17 -39.01
C THR A 69 -11.04 5.40 -37.77
N LYS A 70 -10.79 4.09 -37.65
CA LYS A 70 -11.24 3.34 -36.44
C LYS A 70 -10.33 3.52 -35.21
N ASN A 71 -9.07 3.90 -35.42
CA ASN A 71 -8.06 3.97 -34.35
C ASN A 71 -8.02 5.32 -33.61
N SER A 72 -8.81 6.30 -34.06
CA SER A 72 -8.90 7.62 -33.44
C SER A 72 -10.04 7.77 -32.43
N GLU A 73 -11.07 6.92 -32.52
CA GLU A 73 -12.28 7.05 -31.71
C GLU A 73 -12.03 6.84 -30.20
N PRO A 74 -11.31 5.79 -29.74
CA PRO A 74 -11.09 5.57 -28.31
C PRO A 74 -10.31 6.72 -27.65
N ARG A 75 -9.23 7.16 -28.31
CA ARG A 75 -8.41 8.28 -27.82
C ARG A 75 -9.19 9.59 -27.81
N GLN A 76 -10.05 9.84 -28.80
CA GLN A 76 -10.91 11.03 -28.79
C GLN A 76 -11.95 10.97 -27.66
N GLN A 77 -12.55 9.81 -27.42
CA GLN A 77 -13.48 9.59 -26.31
C GLN A 77 -12.82 9.83 -24.95
N LEU A 78 -11.61 9.31 -24.73
CA LEU A 78 -10.80 9.55 -23.53
C LEU A 78 -10.59 11.06 -23.32
N LEU A 79 -10.13 11.78 -24.35
CA LEU A 79 -9.87 13.22 -24.25
C LEU A 79 -11.15 14.03 -23.97
N ASN A 80 -12.28 13.62 -24.53
CA ASN A 80 -13.58 14.24 -24.24
C ASN A 80 -13.99 13.99 -22.78
N ARG A 81 -13.78 12.78 -22.27
CA ARG A 81 -14.09 12.43 -20.87
C ARG A 81 -13.18 13.18 -19.89
N LEU A 82 -11.88 13.27 -20.16
CA LEU A 82 -10.94 14.09 -19.37
C LEU A 82 -11.39 15.56 -19.32
N ARG A 83 -11.84 16.11 -20.46
CA ARG A 83 -12.38 17.48 -20.51
C ARG A 83 -13.64 17.63 -19.67
N ALA A 84 -14.56 16.67 -19.74
CA ALA A 84 -15.79 16.67 -18.95
C ALA A 84 -15.49 16.59 -17.43
N LEU A 85 -14.46 15.83 -17.05
CA LEU A 85 -13.99 15.71 -15.67
C LEU A 85 -13.06 16.85 -15.21
N GLN A 86 -12.73 17.79 -16.12
CA GLN A 86 -11.80 18.90 -15.92
C GLN A 86 -10.38 18.46 -15.53
N VAL A 87 -9.96 17.26 -15.92
CA VAL A 87 -8.62 16.74 -15.61
C VAL A 87 -7.60 17.32 -16.59
N ASN A 88 -6.42 17.71 -16.09
CA ASN A 88 -5.32 18.16 -16.94
C ASN A 88 -4.86 17.04 -17.89
N ARG A 89 -5.16 17.23 -19.18
CA ARG A 89 -4.80 16.28 -20.25
C ARG A 89 -3.32 15.94 -20.27
N THR A 90 -2.45 16.94 -20.19
CA THR A 90 -1.00 16.74 -20.34
C THR A 90 -0.44 15.92 -19.19
N TRP A 91 -0.86 16.22 -17.96
CA TRP A 91 -0.48 15.45 -16.79
C TRP A 91 -1.02 14.01 -16.88
N PHE A 92 -2.29 13.84 -17.25
CA PHE A 92 -2.91 12.51 -17.32
C PHE A 92 -2.22 11.60 -18.35
N LEU A 93 -1.91 12.12 -19.53
CA LEU A 93 -1.20 11.32 -20.55
C LEU A 93 0.20 10.91 -20.06
N ARG A 94 0.93 11.81 -19.38
CA ARG A 94 2.22 11.46 -18.74
C ARG A 94 2.04 10.38 -17.67
N LEU A 95 0.97 10.41 -16.89
CA LEU A 95 0.65 9.38 -15.89
C LEU A 95 0.51 7.99 -16.53
N VAL A 96 -0.28 7.91 -17.60
CA VAL A 96 -0.48 6.65 -18.32
C VAL A 96 0.83 6.19 -18.96
N ASP A 97 1.57 7.10 -19.61
CA ASP A 97 2.84 6.79 -20.26
C ASP A 97 3.90 6.30 -19.25
N SER A 98 4.07 6.99 -18.11
CA SER A 98 4.98 6.57 -17.04
C SER A 98 4.59 5.21 -16.45
N SER A 99 3.29 4.94 -16.32
CA SER A 99 2.80 3.64 -15.85
C SER A 99 3.07 2.53 -16.86
N TRP A 100 2.86 2.81 -18.14
CA TRP A 100 3.14 1.88 -19.22
C TRP A 100 4.64 1.56 -19.30
N LEU A 101 5.50 2.58 -19.24
CA LEU A 101 6.95 2.41 -19.28
C LEU A 101 7.49 1.59 -18.11
N SER A 102 6.88 1.75 -16.92
CA SER A 102 7.23 0.94 -15.76
C SER A 102 6.81 -0.52 -15.90
N ARG A 103 5.75 -0.82 -16.66
CA ARG A 103 5.24 -2.18 -16.89
C ARG A 103 6.00 -2.91 -18.02
N PHE A 104 6.58 -2.17 -18.97
CA PHE A 104 7.28 -2.71 -20.14
C PHE A 104 8.74 -2.19 -20.25
N PRO A 105 9.61 -2.43 -19.24
CA PRO A 105 10.99 -1.95 -19.25
C PRO A 105 11.83 -2.49 -20.42
N GLU A 106 11.50 -3.69 -20.91
CA GLU A 106 12.18 -4.36 -22.03
C GLU A 106 12.05 -3.59 -23.36
N ARG A 107 11.11 -2.65 -23.46
CA ARG A 107 10.96 -1.78 -24.64
C ARG A 107 11.86 -0.55 -24.60
N GLY A 108 12.72 -0.43 -23.60
CA GLY A 108 13.77 0.59 -23.55
C GLY A 108 13.26 2.03 -23.66
N GLY A 109 12.10 2.32 -23.07
CA GLY A 109 11.52 3.67 -23.10
C GLY A 109 10.54 3.95 -24.24
N ARG A 110 10.29 3.00 -25.15
CA ARG A 110 9.51 3.24 -26.37
C ARG A 110 8.01 2.98 -26.18
N LEU A 111 7.20 4.04 -26.23
CA LEU A 111 5.74 3.98 -26.25
C LEU A 111 5.17 3.28 -27.51
N PRO A 112 3.92 2.77 -27.48
CA PRO A 112 3.26 2.21 -28.64
C PRO A 112 3.13 3.24 -29.77
N SER A 113 3.61 2.91 -30.96
CA SER A 113 3.51 3.77 -32.15
C SER A 113 2.19 3.57 -32.90
N ALA A 114 1.98 4.28 -34.00
CA ALA A 114 0.83 4.13 -34.89
C ALA A 114 0.97 2.97 -35.90
N SER A 115 2.06 2.19 -35.85
CA SER A 115 2.29 1.06 -36.76
C SER A 115 1.24 -0.03 -36.58
N ILE A 116 0.99 -0.84 -37.61
CA ILE A 116 0.06 -1.98 -37.50
C ILE A 116 0.56 -2.98 -36.44
N ASP A 117 1.88 -3.18 -36.35
CA ASP A 117 2.52 -4.10 -35.42
C ASP A 117 2.31 -3.73 -33.94
N ASP A 118 2.24 -2.44 -33.63
CA ASP A 118 1.99 -1.96 -32.27
C ASP A 118 0.48 -1.95 -31.91
N GLY A 119 -0.40 -2.50 -32.76
CA GLY A 119 -1.85 -2.57 -32.53
C GLY A 119 -2.25 -3.13 -31.16
N PRO A 120 -1.79 -4.34 -30.77
CA PRO A 120 -2.08 -4.90 -29.46
C PRO A 120 -1.55 -4.06 -28.29
N LEU A 121 -0.38 -3.42 -28.46
CA LEU A 121 0.22 -2.58 -27.42
C LEU A 121 -0.54 -1.28 -27.21
N ARG A 122 -1.14 -0.73 -28.27
CA ARG A 122 -2.07 0.39 -28.15
C ARG A 122 -3.31 -0.01 -27.37
N GLN A 123 -3.88 -1.19 -27.61
CA GLN A 123 -5.02 -1.67 -26.83
C GLN A 123 -4.68 -1.74 -25.33
N VAL A 124 -3.50 -2.29 -24.98
CA VAL A 124 -3.05 -2.34 -23.58
C VAL A 124 -2.88 -0.94 -22.99
N TRP A 125 -2.37 0.02 -23.76
CA TRP A 125 -2.26 1.41 -23.33
C TRP A 125 -3.65 2.04 -23.13
N ASP A 126 -4.61 1.78 -24.02
CA ASP A 126 -5.98 2.28 -23.93
C ASP A 126 -6.67 1.69 -22.69
N ASP A 127 -6.56 0.39 -22.45
CA ASP A 127 -7.09 -0.28 -21.25
C ASP A 127 -6.48 0.30 -19.96
N LEU A 128 -5.16 0.54 -19.96
CA LEU A 128 -4.46 1.17 -18.85
C LEU A 128 -4.96 2.61 -18.62
N SER A 129 -5.26 3.34 -19.69
CA SER A 129 -5.78 4.70 -19.59
C SER A 129 -7.16 4.74 -18.93
N GLU A 130 -8.05 3.78 -19.25
CA GLU A 130 -9.36 3.66 -18.61
C GLU A 130 -9.23 3.23 -17.13
N GLU A 131 -8.26 2.36 -16.81
CA GLU A 131 -7.93 1.95 -15.44
C GLU A 131 -7.53 3.16 -14.58
N TRP A 132 -6.70 4.06 -15.14
CA TRP A 132 -6.29 5.29 -14.48
C TRP A 132 -7.41 6.31 -14.38
N LEU A 133 -8.22 6.43 -15.43
CA LEU A 133 -9.36 7.32 -15.45
C LEU A 133 -10.36 6.98 -14.36
N ALA A 134 -10.68 5.69 -14.19
CA ALA A 134 -11.58 5.21 -13.14
C ALA A 134 -11.07 5.55 -11.73
N ARG A 135 -9.75 5.52 -11.49
CA ARG A 135 -9.16 5.95 -10.21
C ARG A 135 -9.24 7.46 -10.01
N VAL A 136 -8.89 8.24 -11.04
CA VAL A 136 -8.97 9.69 -10.99
C VAL A 136 -10.42 10.14 -10.77
N GLU A 137 -11.39 9.44 -11.36
CA GLU A 137 -12.82 9.72 -11.17
C GLU A 137 -13.30 9.55 -9.72
N GLN A 138 -12.66 8.72 -8.90
CA GLN A 138 -13.00 8.57 -7.49
C GLN A 138 -12.64 9.81 -6.66
N LEU A 139 -11.72 10.65 -7.15
CA LEU A 139 -11.32 11.86 -6.46
C LEU A 139 -12.41 12.94 -6.53
N PRO A 140 -12.55 13.80 -5.50
CA PRO A 140 -13.50 14.89 -5.52
C PRO A 140 -13.26 15.86 -6.70
N PRO A 141 -14.32 16.44 -7.29
CA PRO A 141 -14.19 17.32 -8.46
C PRO A 141 -13.19 18.47 -8.27
N ALA A 142 -13.16 19.09 -7.09
CA ALA A 142 -12.25 20.19 -6.77
C ALA A 142 -10.78 19.79 -6.78
N ILE A 143 -10.46 18.54 -6.41
CA ILE A 143 -9.09 18.01 -6.44
C ILE A 143 -8.74 17.57 -7.86
N ARG A 144 -9.65 16.91 -8.57
CA ARG A 144 -9.45 16.46 -9.97
C ARG A 144 -9.06 17.60 -10.90
N ALA A 145 -9.74 18.74 -10.76
CA ALA A 145 -9.48 19.92 -11.58
C ALA A 145 -8.07 20.51 -11.40
N ARG A 146 -7.41 20.21 -10.27
CA ARG A 146 -6.09 20.72 -9.90
C ARG A 146 -4.96 19.74 -10.20
N LEU A 147 -5.25 18.50 -10.59
CA LEU A 147 -4.24 17.49 -10.91
C LEU A 147 -3.30 18.01 -12.02
N GLY A 148 -1.99 17.90 -11.78
CA GLY A 148 -0.95 18.47 -12.64
C GLY A 148 -0.53 19.89 -12.27
N GLN A 149 -1.17 20.49 -11.27
CA GLN A 149 -0.83 21.80 -10.69
C GLN A 149 -0.66 21.73 -9.17
N LEU A 150 -0.83 20.54 -8.56
CA LEU A 150 -0.67 20.39 -7.12
C LEU A 150 0.81 20.45 -6.75
N ASP A 151 1.10 21.05 -5.61
CA ASP A 151 2.46 21.13 -5.10
C ASP A 151 2.52 20.84 -3.58
N ASN A 152 3.69 21.06 -2.97
CA ASN A 152 3.84 20.81 -1.52
C ASN A 152 3.01 21.77 -0.66
N GLN A 153 2.84 23.01 -1.12
CA GLN A 153 2.16 24.05 -0.35
C GLN A 153 0.68 23.69 -0.13
N ASP A 154 0.10 22.90 -1.05
CA ASP A 154 -1.30 22.47 -0.99
C ASP A 154 -1.68 21.64 0.24
N TRP A 155 -0.75 20.88 0.79
CA TRP A 155 -1.00 20.04 1.98
C TRP A 155 -0.16 20.45 3.19
N ASP A 156 0.79 21.38 3.00
CA ASP A 156 1.68 21.86 4.06
C ASP A 156 0.91 22.48 5.23
N LYS A 157 -0.19 23.22 4.99
CA LYS A 157 -0.99 23.80 6.07
C LYS A 157 -1.52 22.74 7.04
N GLN A 158 -2.12 21.67 6.51
CA GLN A 158 -2.66 20.56 7.30
C GLN A 158 -1.55 19.77 7.99
N LYS A 159 -0.42 19.57 7.31
CA LYS A 159 0.78 18.99 7.90
C LYS A 159 1.25 19.79 9.12
N GLN A 160 1.33 21.12 9.02
CA GLN A 160 1.76 21.97 10.13
C GLN A 160 0.78 21.91 11.31
N ILE A 161 -0.52 21.80 11.06
CA ILE A 161 -1.51 21.61 12.14
C ILE A 161 -1.23 20.32 12.92
N LEU A 162 -0.89 19.22 12.24
CA LEU A 162 -0.56 17.95 12.90
C LEU A 162 0.79 18.00 13.64
N ILE A 163 1.77 18.72 13.10
CA ILE A 163 3.06 18.95 13.78
C ILE A 163 2.83 19.72 15.09
N GLN A 164 1.94 20.71 15.09
CA GLN A 164 1.54 21.43 16.31
C GLN A 164 0.77 20.56 17.32
N GLN A 165 0.31 19.38 16.90
CA GLN A 165 -0.33 18.36 17.74
C GLN A 165 0.65 17.22 18.11
N ASP A 166 1.96 17.50 18.09
CA ASP A 166 3.04 16.57 18.42
C ASP A 166 3.12 15.31 17.52
N VAL A 167 2.59 15.38 16.30
CA VAL A 167 2.79 14.33 15.30
C VAL A 167 4.06 14.58 14.52
N HIS A 168 4.95 13.59 14.52
CA HIS A 168 6.21 13.70 13.82
C HIS A 168 6.01 13.69 12.29
N PRO A 169 6.71 14.54 11.50
CA PRO A 169 6.51 14.65 10.05
C PRO A 169 6.60 13.33 9.28
N ARG A 170 7.48 12.42 9.73
CA ARG A 170 7.62 11.08 9.13
C ARG A 170 6.36 10.23 9.27
N VAL A 171 5.64 10.37 10.39
CA VAL A 171 4.40 9.65 10.65
C VAL A 171 3.27 10.18 9.78
N ILE A 172 3.21 11.51 9.61
CA ILE A 172 2.26 12.15 8.66
C ILE A 172 2.50 11.63 7.25
N GLN A 173 3.76 11.54 6.81
CA GLN A 173 4.09 11.00 5.49
C GLN A 173 3.68 9.53 5.36
N ALA A 174 3.94 8.69 6.36
CA ALA A 174 3.55 7.29 6.36
C ALA A 174 2.02 7.11 6.30
N LEU A 175 1.28 7.92 7.05
CA LEU A 175 -0.18 7.97 7.03
C LEU A 175 -0.71 8.32 5.63
N VAL A 176 -0.20 9.39 5.02
CA VAL A 176 -0.62 9.81 3.68
C VAL A 176 -0.29 8.73 2.65
N THR A 177 0.92 8.16 2.70
CA THR A 177 1.32 7.07 1.81
C THR A 177 0.43 5.85 1.97
N ALA A 178 0.01 5.50 3.19
CA ALA A 178 -0.93 4.41 3.41
C ALA A 178 -2.29 4.71 2.78
N ALA A 179 -2.83 5.91 2.98
CA ALA A 179 -4.12 6.30 2.40
C ALA A 179 -4.09 6.41 0.86
N ALA A 180 -2.96 6.83 0.30
CA ALA A 180 -2.78 7.02 -1.14
C ALA A 180 -2.81 5.70 -1.94
N ARG A 181 -2.69 4.52 -1.30
CA ARG A 181 -2.71 3.21 -1.98
C ARG A 181 -4.01 2.90 -2.71
N THR A 182 -5.10 3.53 -2.30
CA THR A 182 -6.39 3.38 -2.99
C THR A 182 -6.36 4.02 -4.39
N VAL A 183 -5.53 5.04 -4.57
CA VAL A 183 -5.45 5.83 -5.82
C VAL A 183 -4.14 5.56 -6.58
N LEU A 184 -3.08 5.13 -5.89
CA LEU A 184 -1.79 4.79 -6.45
C LEU A 184 -1.67 3.29 -6.80
N PRO A 185 -0.86 2.93 -7.80
CA PRO A 185 -0.68 1.56 -8.24
C PRO A 185 0.36 0.86 -7.35
N GLY A 186 -0.02 -0.30 -6.79
CA GLY A 186 0.91 -1.20 -6.08
C GLY A 186 1.66 -0.56 -4.92
N ASP A 187 2.76 -1.20 -4.52
CA ASP A 187 3.64 -0.75 -3.45
C ASP A 187 4.45 0.47 -3.88
N VAL A 188 3.80 1.64 -3.94
CA VAL A 188 4.54 2.91 -3.97
C VAL A 188 5.33 2.98 -2.68
N SER A 189 6.63 2.69 -2.82
CA SER A 189 7.58 2.47 -1.74
C SER A 189 7.68 3.69 -0.82
N ALA A 190 8.18 3.46 0.40
CA ALA A 190 8.38 4.45 1.46
C ALA A 190 9.43 5.55 1.15
N GLY A 191 9.67 5.86 -0.13
CA GLY A 191 10.52 6.94 -0.63
C GLY A 191 9.70 8.10 -1.22
N PRO A 192 10.38 9.13 -1.74
CA PRO A 192 9.72 10.25 -2.42
C PRO A 192 8.95 9.75 -3.65
N VAL A 193 7.66 10.05 -3.72
CA VAL A 193 6.85 9.74 -4.90
C VAL A 193 7.20 10.73 -6.01
N GLU A 194 7.70 10.22 -7.12
CA GLU A 194 8.08 11.04 -8.28
C GLU A 194 6.87 11.46 -9.12
N GLU A 195 7.05 12.53 -9.90
CA GLU A 195 6.07 12.92 -10.91
C GLU A 195 5.97 11.81 -11.98
N PRO A 196 4.76 11.50 -12.50
CA PRO A 196 3.48 12.17 -12.30
C PRO A 196 2.62 11.63 -11.13
N TYR A 197 3.06 10.54 -10.47
CA TYR A 197 2.34 9.90 -9.36
C TYR A 197 2.21 10.79 -8.13
N ARG A 198 3.18 11.70 -7.96
CA ARG A 198 3.23 12.68 -6.88
C ARG A 198 1.95 13.52 -6.77
N GLN A 199 1.31 13.86 -7.88
CA GLN A 199 0.05 14.60 -7.90
C GLN A 199 -1.08 13.82 -7.23
N LEU A 200 -1.16 12.50 -7.47
CA LEU A 200 -2.13 11.62 -6.83
C LEU A 200 -1.82 11.45 -5.34
N TRP A 201 -0.54 11.38 -4.98
CA TRP A 201 -0.12 11.34 -3.59
C TRP A 201 -0.52 12.62 -2.84
N ILE A 202 -0.31 13.81 -3.41
CA ILE A 202 -0.74 15.09 -2.81
C ILE A 202 -2.26 15.17 -2.74
N ALA A 203 -2.97 14.73 -3.79
CA ALA A 203 -4.43 14.66 -3.77
C ALA A 203 -4.94 13.79 -2.60
N ALA A 204 -4.34 12.61 -2.40
CA ALA A 204 -4.65 11.75 -1.25
C ALA A 204 -4.28 12.42 0.08
N ALA A 205 -3.19 13.17 0.14
CA ALA A 205 -2.78 13.93 1.33
C ALA A 205 -3.86 14.96 1.72
N ILE A 206 -4.31 15.78 0.77
CA ILE A 206 -5.31 16.82 1.01
C ILE A 206 -6.59 16.18 1.55
N GLU A 207 -7.08 15.11 0.92
CA GLU A 207 -8.31 14.44 1.32
C GLU A 207 -8.19 13.74 2.68
N THR A 208 -7.09 13.02 2.91
CA THR A 208 -6.87 12.29 4.17
C THR A 208 -6.73 13.23 5.36
N LEU A 209 -6.01 14.34 5.18
CA LEU A 209 -5.69 15.25 6.27
C LEU A 209 -6.82 16.25 6.57
N LYS A 210 -7.79 16.43 5.67
CA LYS A 210 -8.91 17.39 5.84
C LYS A 210 -9.81 17.06 7.04
N GLY A 211 -9.90 15.79 7.43
CA GLY A 211 -10.80 15.32 8.50
C GLY A 211 -10.13 14.40 9.51
N ILE A 212 -8.80 14.36 9.55
CA ILE A 212 -8.11 13.44 10.45
C ILE A 212 -8.25 13.89 11.90
N SER A 213 -8.65 12.95 12.75
CA SER A 213 -8.64 13.08 14.20
C SER A 213 -7.54 12.20 14.77
N ILE A 214 -6.66 12.75 15.60
CA ILE A 214 -5.69 11.96 16.36
C ILE A 214 -6.39 11.43 17.61
N ASP A 215 -6.41 10.11 17.76
CA ASP A 215 -6.93 9.48 18.96
C ASP A 215 -5.83 9.45 20.04
N THR A 216 -5.99 10.24 21.11
CA THR A 216 -5.02 10.27 22.21
C THR A 216 -5.41 9.33 23.34
N ILE A 217 -4.44 8.56 23.85
CA ILE A 217 -4.59 7.68 25.01
C ILE A 217 -3.39 7.84 25.94
N ALA A 218 -3.62 7.89 27.25
CA ALA A 218 -2.54 7.97 28.24
C ALA A 218 -2.27 6.57 28.83
N ALA A 219 -1.03 6.12 28.72
CA ALA A 219 -0.57 4.95 29.46
C ALA A 219 -0.42 5.30 30.94
N ARG A 220 -0.90 4.41 31.81
CA ARG A 220 -0.78 4.56 33.26
C ARG A 220 0.20 3.55 33.81
N SER A 221 0.83 3.91 34.93
CA SER A 221 1.68 2.98 35.67
C SER A 221 0.81 1.87 36.26
N VAL A 222 1.22 0.61 36.09
CA VAL A 222 0.59 -0.61 36.65
C VAL A 222 -0.79 -0.96 36.07
N GLU A 223 -1.62 0.01 35.69
CA GLU A 223 -2.97 -0.18 35.14
C GLU A 223 -2.96 -0.25 33.60
N VAL A 224 -3.68 -1.23 33.03
CA VAL A 224 -3.87 -1.34 31.58
C VAL A 224 -5.03 -0.44 31.14
N THR A 225 -4.71 0.61 30.38
CA THR A 225 -5.72 1.44 29.70
C THR A 225 -6.10 0.79 28.38
N THR A 226 -7.40 0.59 28.13
CA THR A 226 -7.88 0.02 26.85
C THR A 226 -8.80 0.99 26.12
N ARG A 227 -8.69 1.04 24.79
CA ARG A 227 -9.55 1.83 23.90
C ARG A 227 -9.87 1.07 22.63
N SER A 228 -11.13 1.10 22.21
CA SER A 228 -11.57 0.52 20.95
C SER A 228 -11.87 1.61 19.93
N LEU A 229 -11.38 1.43 18.71
CA LEU A 229 -11.46 2.41 17.62
C LEU A 229 -11.88 1.71 16.34
N ARG A 230 -12.59 2.43 15.48
CA ARG A 230 -13.00 1.92 14.16
C ARG A 230 -12.03 2.41 13.09
N VAL A 231 -11.59 1.50 12.22
CA VAL A 231 -10.82 1.79 11.01
C VAL A 231 -11.72 1.51 9.81
N SER A 232 -11.86 2.48 8.91
CA SER A 232 -12.60 2.32 7.66
C SER A 232 -11.91 1.29 6.74
N SER A 233 -12.65 0.73 5.79
CA SER A 233 -12.09 -0.09 4.72
C SER A 233 -11.09 0.72 3.88
N GLY A 234 -9.91 0.16 3.59
CA GLY A 234 -8.84 0.86 2.87
C GLY A 234 -8.33 2.13 3.58
N GLY A 235 -8.65 2.30 4.87
CA GLY A 235 -8.36 3.50 5.65
C GLY A 235 -7.19 3.33 6.61
N ALA A 236 -6.81 4.43 7.27
CA ALA A 236 -5.77 4.47 8.29
C ALA A 236 -6.22 5.25 9.53
N ARG A 237 -5.67 4.90 10.69
CA ARG A 237 -5.88 5.58 11.98
C ARG A 237 -4.54 5.88 12.62
N LEU A 238 -4.39 7.10 13.10
CA LEU A 238 -3.24 7.55 13.88
C LEU A 238 -3.66 7.72 15.35
N ILE A 239 -2.90 7.09 16.24
CA ILE A 239 -3.14 7.09 17.68
C ILE A 239 -1.89 7.62 18.36
N ALA A 240 -2.05 8.59 19.24
CA ALA A 240 -0.98 9.14 20.07
C ALA A 240 -1.07 8.54 21.48
N VAL A 241 -0.03 7.85 21.93
CA VAL A 241 0.05 7.26 23.25
C VAL A 241 0.98 8.12 24.11
N THR A 242 0.43 8.83 25.09
CA THR A 242 1.22 9.58 26.08
C THR A 242 1.80 8.59 27.09
N VAL A 243 3.12 8.64 27.27
CA VAL A 243 3.85 7.73 28.17
C VAL A 243 4.45 8.55 29.32
N PRO A 244 4.30 8.12 30.59
CA PRO A 244 4.97 8.75 31.72
C PRO A 244 6.49 8.77 31.53
N VAL A 245 7.13 9.85 31.95
CA VAL A 245 8.58 10.05 31.79
C VAL A 245 9.37 8.91 32.44
N GLY A 246 10.37 8.40 31.72
CA GLY A 246 11.26 7.35 32.21
C GLY A 246 10.65 5.94 32.28
N SER A 247 9.40 5.76 31.83
CA SER A 247 8.73 4.46 31.84
C SER A 247 8.86 3.76 30.48
N SER A 248 8.93 2.43 30.50
CA SER A 248 8.75 1.60 29.31
C SER A 248 7.26 1.44 28.98
N LEU A 249 6.90 1.24 27.72
CA LEU A 249 5.51 1.10 27.27
C LEU A 249 5.26 -0.32 26.77
N VAL A 250 4.29 -1.02 27.35
CA VAL A 250 3.73 -2.24 26.76
C VAL A 250 2.46 -1.87 26.01
N LEU A 251 2.46 -2.13 24.71
CA LEU A 251 1.37 -1.79 23.80
C LEU A 251 0.86 -3.05 23.12
N GLY A 252 -0.38 -3.43 23.44
CA GLY A 252 -1.11 -4.50 22.76
C GLY A 252 -2.10 -3.92 21.77
N ILE A 253 -2.07 -4.41 20.53
CA ILE A 253 -3.04 -4.02 19.51
C ILE A 253 -3.66 -5.30 18.94
N ASN A 254 -4.99 -5.35 18.96
CA ASN A 254 -5.79 -6.44 18.43
C ASN A 254 -6.81 -5.90 17.43
N GLY A 255 -7.21 -6.72 16.47
CA GLY A 255 -8.13 -6.32 15.41
C GLY A 255 -8.26 -7.41 14.35
N THR A 256 -8.61 -7.04 13.13
CA THR A 256 -8.78 -7.99 12.03
C THR A 256 -7.43 -8.37 11.38
N PRO A 257 -7.28 -9.56 10.78
CA PRO A 257 -6.02 -9.98 10.14
C PRO A 257 -5.53 -9.11 8.98
N LEU A 258 -6.41 -8.33 8.36
CA LEU A 258 -6.08 -7.39 7.28
C LEU A 258 -5.65 -6.01 7.79
N MET A 259 -5.54 -5.85 9.11
CA MET A 259 -4.97 -4.67 9.72
C MET A 259 -3.49 -4.87 10.00
N GLU A 260 -2.74 -3.81 9.77
CA GLU A 260 -1.32 -3.77 10.06
C GLU A 260 -0.98 -2.54 10.89
N MET A 261 0.01 -2.68 11.77
CA MET A 261 0.48 -1.62 12.64
C MET A 261 1.92 -1.25 12.33
N THR A 262 2.23 0.02 12.47
CA THR A 262 3.60 0.56 12.56
C THR A 262 3.66 1.46 13.80
N VAL A 263 4.72 1.33 14.59
CA VAL A 263 4.90 2.12 15.82
C VAL A 263 6.13 2.99 15.69
N PHE A 264 5.97 4.26 16.01
CA PHE A 264 6.99 5.29 15.94
C PHE A 264 7.23 5.89 17.32
N GLY A 265 8.49 6.19 17.62
CA GLY A 265 8.86 7.01 18.77
C GLY A 265 8.46 8.48 18.59
N SER A 266 8.63 9.28 19.63
CA SER A 266 8.39 10.73 19.56
C SER A 266 9.35 11.43 18.59
N ASP A 267 10.54 10.86 18.37
CA ASP A 267 11.54 11.31 17.39
C ASP A 267 11.26 10.84 15.95
N GLY A 268 10.17 10.09 15.75
CA GLY A 268 9.79 9.53 14.46
C GLY A 268 10.61 8.30 14.02
N GLN A 269 11.46 7.73 14.87
CA GLN A 269 12.08 6.44 14.57
C GLN A 269 11.05 5.32 14.58
N VAL A 270 11.21 4.36 13.68
CA VAL A 270 10.35 3.18 13.59
C VAL A 270 10.79 2.20 14.68
N LEU A 271 10.03 2.15 15.78
CA LEU A 271 10.28 1.24 16.90
C LEU A 271 9.70 -0.15 16.65
N ALA A 272 8.61 -0.23 15.88
CA ALA A 272 8.07 -1.47 15.39
C ALA A 272 7.70 -1.32 13.91
N ALA A 273 8.36 -2.10 13.06
CA ALA A 273 8.11 -2.10 11.63
C ALA A 273 6.67 -2.52 11.30
N ARG A 274 6.23 -2.10 10.11
CA ARG A 274 4.93 -2.46 9.55
C ARG A 274 4.76 -3.98 9.56
N GLY A 275 3.62 -4.44 10.05
CA GLY A 275 3.27 -5.86 10.07
C GLY A 275 1.97 -6.10 10.82
N PRO A 276 1.64 -7.38 11.09
CA PRO A 276 0.38 -7.73 11.75
C PRO A 276 0.29 -7.09 13.13
N LEU A 277 -0.96 -6.92 13.58
CA LEU A 277 -1.27 -6.47 14.93
C LEU A 277 -0.69 -7.44 15.96
N ARG A 278 0.02 -6.90 16.94
CA ARG A 278 0.76 -7.67 17.95
C ARG A 278 1.00 -6.85 19.20
N VAL A 279 1.52 -7.50 20.23
CA VAL A 279 2.04 -6.83 21.43
C VAL A 279 3.48 -6.40 21.18
N VAL A 280 3.82 -5.17 21.56
CA VAL A 280 5.18 -4.62 21.51
C VAL A 280 5.53 -3.98 22.85
N SER A 281 6.76 -4.21 23.30
CA SER A 281 7.35 -3.51 24.45
C SER A 281 8.36 -2.49 23.93
N LEU A 282 8.15 -1.22 24.28
CA LEU A 282 8.98 -0.10 23.85
C LEU A 282 9.78 0.41 25.05
N PRO A 283 11.05 0.73 24.87
CA PRO A 283 11.88 1.18 25.97
C PRO A 283 11.64 2.68 26.25
N PRO A 284 12.11 3.23 27.38
CA PRO A 284 11.86 4.63 27.75
C PRO A 284 12.35 5.66 26.73
N GLU A 285 13.35 5.32 25.91
CA GLU A 285 13.90 6.18 24.86
C GLU A 285 12.93 6.38 23.69
N ALA A 286 11.85 5.58 23.62
CA ALA A 286 10.76 5.80 22.68
C ALA A 286 10.11 7.18 22.82
N GLY A 287 10.23 7.78 24.01
CA GLY A 287 9.71 9.11 24.33
C GLY A 287 8.18 9.17 24.38
N SER A 288 7.64 10.39 24.32
CA SER A 288 6.20 10.65 24.36
C SER A 288 5.86 11.88 23.52
N PRO A 289 4.79 11.86 22.71
CA PRO A 289 3.90 10.71 22.49
C PRO A 289 4.53 9.64 21.57
N VAL A 290 4.27 8.37 21.89
CA VAL A 290 4.48 7.27 20.95
C VAL A 290 3.35 7.30 19.93
N GLN A 291 3.69 7.20 18.65
CA GLN A 291 2.73 7.35 17.55
C GLN A 291 2.49 6.01 16.89
N VAL A 292 1.23 5.58 16.86
CA VAL A 292 0.82 4.28 16.32
C VAL A 292 -0.03 4.51 15.08
N LEU A 293 0.44 4.00 13.95
CA LEU A 293 -0.31 4.01 12.69
C LEU A 293 -0.89 2.62 12.46
N VAL A 294 -2.22 2.52 12.35
CA VAL A 294 -2.92 1.30 11.95
C VAL A 294 -3.57 1.50 10.60
N VAL A 295 -3.31 0.60 9.66
CA VAL A 295 -3.88 0.59 8.31
C VAL A 295 -4.78 -0.62 8.18
N ASN A 296 -5.92 -0.48 7.50
CA ASN A 296 -6.83 -1.57 7.20
C ASN A 296 -6.91 -1.77 5.69
N ASP A 297 -6.23 -2.79 5.18
CA ASP A 297 -6.25 -3.14 3.75
C ASP A 297 -7.50 -3.97 3.39
N GLY A 298 -8.40 -4.21 4.35
CA GLY A 298 -9.66 -4.91 4.13
C GLY A 298 -10.74 -4.08 3.43
N VAL A 299 -11.64 -4.78 2.74
CA VAL A 299 -12.80 -4.20 2.02
C VAL A 299 -13.96 -3.79 2.96
N ALA A 300 -13.87 -4.11 4.25
CA ALA A 300 -14.85 -3.75 5.26
C ALA A 300 -14.20 -2.95 6.39
N SER A 301 -15.00 -2.12 7.05
CA SER A 301 -14.55 -1.47 8.29
C SER A 301 -14.36 -2.51 9.39
N GLY A 302 -13.30 -2.35 10.18
CA GLY A 302 -13.02 -3.19 11.34
C GLY A 302 -12.87 -2.37 12.62
N VAL A 303 -12.99 -3.06 13.75
CA VAL A 303 -12.70 -2.50 15.08
C VAL A 303 -11.32 -2.98 15.51
N LEU A 304 -10.49 -2.05 15.97
CA LEU A 304 -9.23 -2.33 16.66
C LEU A 304 -9.42 -2.08 18.16
N THR A 305 -8.76 -2.87 18.99
CA THR A 305 -8.65 -2.65 20.43
C THR A 305 -7.19 -2.45 20.77
N LEU A 306 -6.89 -1.29 21.35
CA LEU A 306 -5.56 -0.92 21.81
C LEU A 306 -5.54 -0.94 23.32
N SER A 307 -4.57 -1.64 23.89
CA SER A 307 -4.30 -1.69 25.32
C SER A 307 -2.89 -1.18 25.57
N CYS A 308 -2.72 -0.25 26.51
CA CYS A 308 -1.40 0.27 26.87
C CYS A 308 -1.18 0.28 28.39
N ARG A 309 0.06 0.03 28.80
CA ARG A 309 0.51 0.10 30.20
C ARG A 309 1.93 0.64 30.25
N ALA A 310 2.21 1.51 31.20
CA ALA A 310 3.55 1.98 31.47
C ALA A 310 4.17 1.14 32.59
N ASP A 311 5.34 0.58 32.34
CA ASP A 311 6.11 -0.22 33.30
C ASP A 311 7.38 0.56 33.71
N ALA A 312 7.75 0.48 34.98
CA ALA A 312 9.00 1.05 35.46
C ALA A 312 10.20 0.48 34.67
N PRO A 313 11.25 1.27 34.42
CA PRO A 313 12.41 0.77 33.70
C PRO A 313 12.99 -0.43 34.47
N PRO A 314 13.42 -1.50 33.78
CA PRO A 314 14.02 -2.64 34.45
C PRO A 314 15.21 -2.14 35.28
N GLN A 315 15.16 -2.34 36.59
CA GLN A 315 16.30 -2.03 37.45
C GLN A 315 17.47 -2.89 36.98
N PRO A 316 18.69 -2.32 36.84
CA PRO A 316 19.87 -3.12 36.60
C PRO A 316 19.92 -4.18 37.68
N GLN A 317 19.86 -5.46 37.29
CA GLN A 317 20.08 -6.55 38.24
C GLN A 317 21.47 -6.30 38.83
N MET A 318 21.53 -5.94 40.11
CA MET A 318 22.76 -6.10 40.87
C MET A 318 23.09 -7.58 40.75
N VAL A 319 24.11 -7.90 39.96
CA VAL A 319 24.71 -9.22 39.92
C VAL A 319 25.09 -9.48 41.37
N GLN A 320 24.31 -10.32 42.06
CA GLN A 320 24.73 -10.87 43.34
C GLN A 320 26.01 -11.62 43.01
N GLN A 321 27.13 -10.98 43.35
CA GLN A 321 28.44 -11.58 43.31
C GLN A 321 28.31 -12.84 44.18
N PRO A 322 28.49 -14.04 43.62
CA PRO A 322 28.37 -15.24 44.43
C PRO A 322 29.38 -15.10 45.58
N ASP A 323 28.88 -15.20 46.81
CA ASP A 323 29.72 -15.39 47.99
C ASP A 323 30.62 -16.57 47.67
N VAL A 324 31.90 -16.27 47.44
CA VAL A 324 32.93 -17.29 47.36
C VAL A 324 33.10 -17.72 48.80
N ASP A 325 32.41 -18.82 49.16
CA ASP A 325 32.66 -19.58 50.38
C ASP A 325 34.18 -19.81 50.45
N ALA A 326 34.83 -19.08 51.34
CA ALA A 326 36.19 -19.35 51.75
C ALA A 326 36.16 -20.70 52.48
N PRO A 327 36.95 -21.71 52.07
CA PRO A 327 37.01 -22.94 52.81
C PRO A 327 37.71 -22.66 54.15
N GLU A 328 36.97 -22.78 55.25
CA GLU A 328 37.53 -23.04 56.57
C GLU A 328 38.36 -24.33 56.50
N MET A 329 39.68 -24.19 56.37
CA MET A 329 40.59 -25.28 56.70
C MET A 329 40.89 -25.21 58.19
N ASN A 330 40.23 -26.11 58.92
CA ASN A 330 40.52 -26.44 60.31
C ASN A 330 42.00 -26.78 60.51
N GLU A 331 42.60 -26.16 61.52
CA GLU A 331 43.76 -26.68 62.23
C GLU A 331 43.40 -28.03 62.89
N ALA A 332 44.21 -29.06 62.64
CA ALA A 332 44.72 -30.01 63.63
C ALA A 332 45.36 -31.22 62.92
N GLU A 333 46.69 -31.35 63.03
CA GLU A 333 47.35 -32.42 63.80
C GLU A 333 48.85 -32.44 63.46
N GLU A 334 49.58 -31.76 64.34
CA GLU A 334 51.01 -31.94 64.54
C GLU A 334 51.18 -33.28 65.29
N SER A 335 51.62 -34.33 64.59
CA SER A 335 51.96 -35.63 65.17
C SER A 335 53.12 -36.25 64.41
N ASP A 336 54.32 -36.00 64.92
CA ASP A 336 55.38 -36.98 65.19
C ASP A 336 55.66 -38.02 64.09
N PHE A 337 56.76 -37.82 63.34
CA PHE A 337 57.41 -38.90 62.61
C PHE A 337 58.94 -38.78 62.68
N ASP A 338 59.51 -39.75 63.39
CA ASP A 338 60.90 -39.99 63.75
C ASP A 338 61.78 -40.31 62.51
N PRO A 339 63.05 -39.84 62.42
CA PRO A 339 63.92 -40.16 61.30
C PRO A 339 64.88 -41.31 61.64
N MET A 340 64.63 -42.52 61.12
CA MET A 340 65.62 -43.60 61.05
C MET A 340 65.40 -44.42 59.76
N GLU A 341 66.20 -44.15 58.74
CA GLU A 341 67.15 -45.07 58.06
C GLU A 341 67.76 -44.46 56.79
#